data_AF-A0AAV5L1L2-F1
#
_entry.id   AF-A0AAV5L1L2-F1
#
_cell.length_a   1.000
_cell.length_b   1.000
_cell.length_c   1.000
_cell.angle_alpha   90.00
_cell.angle_beta   90.00
_cell.angle_gamma   90.00
#
_symmetry.space_group_name_H-M   'P 1'
#
loop_
_entity.id
_entity.type
_entity.pdbx_description
1 polymer ?
#
loop_
_entity_poly.entity_id
_entity_poly.type
_entity_poly.pdbx_seq_one_letter_code
_entity_poly.pdbx_strand_id
1 'polypeptide(L)'
;MVDRAQKTANFKLIIVNGRAYMERYNRAFQTRDVFTLWGILQLLRKYPGKVPDLELMFDCVDWPVIKSSDYAGPNASAPPPLFRYCADDETLDIVFPDWSFWGW
;
A
#
# COMPACT_ATOMS: atom_id res chain seq x y z
N MET A 1 13.74 -4.26 -2.69
CA MET A 1 13.42 -2.97 -2.04
C MET A 1 11.99 -3.01 -1.50
N VAL A 2 11.01 -3.31 -2.36
CA VAL A 2 9.59 -3.44 -1.99
C VAL A 2 9.35 -4.54 -0.95
N ASP A 3 9.99 -5.71 -1.08
CA ASP A 3 9.84 -6.84 -0.14
C ASP A 3 10.17 -6.50 1.32
N ARG A 4 10.96 -5.45 1.58
CA ARG A 4 11.24 -5.03 2.96
C ARG A 4 9.99 -4.53 3.69
N ALA A 5 8.99 -4.04 2.96
CA ALA A 5 7.72 -3.59 3.51
C ALA A 5 6.81 -4.77 3.92
N GLN A 6 7.11 -6.00 3.46
CA GLN A 6 6.33 -7.21 3.78
C GLN A 6 6.20 -7.45 5.30
N LYS A 7 7.20 -7.00 6.08
CA LYS A 7 7.24 -7.18 7.53
C LYS A 7 5.99 -6.67 8.25
N THR A 8 5.37 -5.61 7.72
CA THR A 8 4.17 -4.98 8.30
C THR A 8 2.97 -5.03 7.36
N ALA A 9 3.18 -5.21 6.07
CA ALA A 9 2.09 -5.26 5.09
C ALA A 9 1.04 -6.35 5.39
N ASN A 10 -0.23 -6.01 5.14
CA ASN A 10 -1.32 -6.96 5.11
C ASN A 10 -1.37 -7.71 3.78
N PHE A 11 -1.15 -7.01 2.66
CA PHE A 11 -1.15 -7.63 1.35
C PHE A 11 -0.22 -6.93 0.36
N LYS A 12 0.14 -7.66 -0.68
CA LYS A 12 0.84 -7.16 -1.86
C LYS A 12 -0.08 -7.16 -3.05
N LEU A 13 -0.10 -6.06 -3.77
CA LEU A 13 -0.80 -5.93 -5.04
C LEU A 13 0.21 -5.86 -6.18
N ILE A 14 -0.02 -6.65 -7.20
CA ILE A 14 0.72 -6.60 -8.46
C ILE A 14 -0.27 -6.30 -9.58
N ILE A 15 0.05 -5.35 -10.44
CA ILE A 15 -0.67 -5.12 -11.69
C ILE A 15 0.28 -5.45 -12.83
N VAL A 16 -0.13 -6.37 -13.71
CA VAL A 16 0.60 -6.70 -14.96
C VAL A 16 -0.39 -6.74 -16.10
N ASN A 17 -0.09 -6.02 -17.19
CA ASN A 17 -0.93 -5.96 -18.38
C ASN A 17 -2.41 -5.65 -18.07
N GLY A 18 -2.64 -4.70 -17.15
CA GLY A 18 -3.98 -4.28 -16.73
C GLY A 18 -4.75 -5.29 -15.86
N ARG A 19 -4.11 -6.38 -15.42
CA ARG A 19 -4.70 -7.37 -14.51
C ARG A 19 -4.09 -7.23 -13.12
N ALA A 20 -4.95 -7.09 -12.12
CA ALA A 20 -4.57 -7.07 -10.71
C ALA A 20 -4.45 -8.49 -10.13
N TYR A 21 -3.39 -8.73 -9.38
CA TYR A 21 -3.10 -9.92 -8.60
C TYR A 21 -2.83 -9.49 -7.17
N MET A 22 -3.37 -10.22 -6.18
CA MET A 22 -3.14 -9.91 -4.77
C MET A 22 -2.61 -11.15 -4.05
N GLU A 23 -1.54 -10.95 -3.29
CA GLU A 23 -1.01 -11.91 -2.34
C GLU A 23 -1.28 -11.40 -0.92
N ARG A 24 -1.94 -12.21 -0.09
CA ARG A 24 -2.26 -11.84 1.29
C ARG A 24 -1.18 -12.36 2.23
N TYR A 25 -0.60 -11.48 3.03
CA TYR A 25 0.36 -11.83 4.09
C TYR A 25 -0.30 -11.97 5.44
N ASN A 26 -1.11 -11.00 5.82
CA ASN A 26 -1.81 -10.96 7.09
C ASN A 26 -3.28 -10.58 6.87
N ARG A 27 -4.15 -11.02 7.77
CA ARG A 27 -5.56 -10.63 7.73
C ARG A 27 -5.68 -9.13 8.00
N ALA A 28 -6.31 -8.39 7.10
CA ALA A 28 -6.66 -7.00 7.36
C ALA A 28 -7.78 -6.90 8.40
N PHE A 29 -7.84 -5.77 9.12
CA PHE A 29 -8.97 -5.51 9.98
C PHE A 29 -10.24 -5.40 9.15
N GLN A 30 -11.27 -6.18 9.49
CA GLN A 30 -12.57 -6.21 8.80
C GLN A 30 -12.44 -6.37 7.26
N THR A 31 -12.95 -5.40 6.50
CA THR A 31 -13.12 -5.40 5.03
C THR A 31 -12.21 -4.37 4.35
N ARG A 32 -11.23 -3.82 5.07
CA ARG A 32 -10.40 -2.70 4.61
C ARG A 32 -9.60 -3.04 3.35
N ASP A 33 -9.05 -4.24 3.27
CA ASP A 33 -8.36 -4.76 2.09
C ASP A 33 -9.31 -4.92 0.90
N VAL A 34 -10.52 -5.45 1.13
CA VAL A 34 -11.56 -5.64 0.10
C VAL A 34 -11.94 -4.31 -0.55
N PHE A 35 -12.21 -3.27 0.22
CA PHE A 35 -12.61 -1.96 -0.33
C PHE A 35 -11.44 -1.18 -0.94
N THR A 36 -10.23 -1.33 -0.40
CA THR A 36 -9.02 -0.81 -1.06
C THR A 36 -8.84 -1.43 -2.45
N LEU A 37 -8.96 -2.76 -2.55
CA LEU A 37 -8.92 -3.47 -3.82
C LEU A 37 -10.07 -3.06 -4.74
N TRP A 38 -11.27 -2.84 -4.19
CA TRP A 38 -12.42 -2.36 -4.96
C TRP A 38 -12.09 -1.04 -5.66
N GLY A 39 -11.46 -0.09 -4.97
CA GLY A 39 -11.06 1.17 -5.57
C GLY A 39 -10.03 1.06 -6.67
N ILE A 40 -9.08 0.15 -6.52
CA ILE A 40 -8.08 -0.14 -7.55
C ILE A 40 -8.73 -0.79 -8.77
N LEU A 41 -9.71 -1.68 -8.56
CA LEU A 41 -10.49 -2.25 -9.67
C LEU A 41 -11.31 -1.18 -10.40
N GLN A 42 -11.86 -0.19 -9.69
CA GLN A 42 -12.51 0.96 -10.34
C GLN A 42 -11.51 1.78 -11.18
N LEU A 43 -10.29 2.02 -10.67
CA LEU A 43 -9.23 2.73 -11.39
C LEU A 43 -8.86 2.00 -12.70
N LEU A 44 -8.64 0.69 -12.63
CA LEU A 44 -8.33 -0.15 -13.80
C LEU A 44 -9.46 -0.15 -14.83
N ARG A 45 -10.71 -0.19 -14.39
CA ARG A 45 -11.88 -0.09 -15.28
C ARG A 45 -12.01 1.28 -15.94
N LYS A 46 -11.73 2.36 -15.20
CA LYS A 46 -11.83 3.74 -15.70
C LYS A 46 -10.71 4.08 -16.68
N TYR A 47 -9.52 3.53 -16.49
CA TYR A 47 -8.35 3.80 -17.33
C TYR A 47 -7.68 2.53 -17.89
N PRO A 48 -8.36 1.78 -18.78
CA PRO A 48 -7.81 0.57 -19.37
C PRO A 48 -6.51 0.86 -20.13
N GLY A 49 -5.46 0.06 -19.86
CA GLY A 49 -4.16 0.19 -20.53
C GLY A 49 -3.33 1.42 -20.15
N LYS A 50 -3.80 2.26 -19.23
CA LYS A 50 -3.05 3.45 -18.77
C LYS A 50 -2.42 3.28 -17.39
N VAL A 51 -2.85 2.31 -16.61
CA VAL A 51 -2.21 1.96 -15.34
C VAL A 51 -0.99 1.08 -15.68
N PRO A 52 0.24 1.50 -15.31
CA PRO A 52 1.44 0.76 -15.64
C PRO A 52 1.55 -0.53 -14.83
N ASP A 53 2.46 -1.40 -15.26
CA ASP A 53 2.86 -2.55 -14.47
C ASP A 53 3.56 -2.08 -13.19
N LEU A 54 3.10 -2.57 -12.04
CA LEU A 54 3.55 -2.11 -10.73
C LEU A 54 3.36 -3.18 -9.65
N GLU A 55 4.11 -3.02 -8.56
CA GLU A 55 4.03 -3.83 -7.35
C GLU A 55 3.96 -2.89 -6.14
N LEU A 56 2.92 -3.03 -5.31
CA LEU A 56 2.65 -2.18 -4.15
C LEU A 56 2.43 -3.04 -2.90
N MET A 57 2.87 -2.51 -1.77
CA MET A 57 2.69 -3.11 -0.45
C MET A 57 1.71 -2.27 0.35
N PHE A 58 0.66 -2.90 0.89
CA PHE A 58 -0.37 -2.21 1.66
C PHE A 58 -0.41 -2.70 3.10
N ASP A 59 -0.47 -1.75 4.03
CA ASP A 59 -0.80 -2.00 5.43
C ASP A 59 -2.11 -1.28 5.77
N CYS A 60 -3.10 -2.07 6.19
CA CYS A 60 -4.48 -1.68 6.42
C CYS A 60 -4.77 -1.23 7.86
N VAL A 61 -3.75 -1.09 8.71
CA VAL A 61 -3.91 -0.64 10.11
C VAL A 61 -3.94 0.89 10.19
N ASP A 62 -4.39 1.44 11.33
CA ASP A 62 -4.70 2.86 11.51
C ASP A 62 -3.48 3.79 11.62
N TRP A 63 -2.35 3.32 12.14
CA TRP A 63 -1.21 4.19 12.48
C TRP A 63 -0.05 4.02 11.50
N PRO A 64 0.63 5.10 11.07
CA PRO A 64 1.83 4.99 10.24
C PRO A 64 2.99 4.36 11.01
N VAL A 65 3.90 3.69 10.30
CA VAL A 65 4.92 2.82 10.93
C VAL A 65 6.33 3.00 10.38
N ILE A 66 6.50 3.65 9.23
CA ILE A 66 7.82 3.90 8.65
C ILE A 66 8.35 5.21 9.21
N LYS A 67 9.00 5.16 10.37
CA LYS A 67 9.56 6.35 11.03
C LYS A 67 10.74 6.93 10.25
N SER A 68 10.70 8.23 9.99
CA SER A 68 11.77 8.96 9.28
C SER A 68 13.13 8.83 9.97
N SER A 69 13.15 8.80 11.31
CA SER A 69 14.36 8.65 12.11
C SER A 69 15.12 7.34 11.88
N ASP A 70 14.41 6.25 11.55
CA ASP A 70 15.02 4.95 11.26
C ASP A 70 15.80 4.94 9.93
N TYR A 71 15.55 5.95 9.09
CA TYR A 71 16.14 6.10 7.76
C TYR A 71 16.96 7.40 7.62
N ALA A 72 17.29 8.05 8.73
CA ALA A 72 18.14 9.23 8.77
C ALA A 72 19.61 8.84 9.04
N GLY A 73 20.54 9.29 8.18
CA GLY A 73 21.98 9.18 8.43
C GLY A 73 22.82 8.73 7.22
N PRO A 74 24.16 8.83 7.31
CA PRO A 74 25.06 8.63 6.18
C PRO A 74 25.07 7.19 5.63
N ASN A 75 24.66 6.20 6.43
CA ASN A 75 24.58 4.79 6.05
C ASN A 75 23.14 4.24 6.09
N ALA A 76 22.14 5.12 6.15
CA ALA A 76 20.76 4.69 6.20
C ALA A 76 20.34 4.09 4.86
N SER A 77 19.67 2.94 4.90
CA SER A 77 19.01 2.39 3.71
C SER A 77 17.83 3.27 3.32
N ALA A 78 17.44 3.28 2.05
CA ALA A 78 16.18 3.92 1.65
C ALA A 78 14.98 3.28 2.41
N PRO A 79 13.95 4.07 2.76
CA PRO A 79 12.75 3.55 3.39
C PRO A 79 12.02 2.55 2.46
N PRO A 80 11.41 1.49 3.00
CA PRO A 80 10.58 0.60 2.20
C PRO A 80 9.30 1.34 1.76
N PRO A 81 8.88 1.23 0.48
CA PRO A 81 7.62 1.83 0.05
C PRO A 81 6.45 1.04 0.62
N LEU A 82 5.72 1.63 1.57
CA LEU A 82 4.54 1.05 2.19
C LEU A 82 3.36 2.01 2.05
N PHE A 83 2.26 1.53 1.49
CA PHE A 83 1.02 2.30 1.35
C PHE A 83 0.16 2.13 2.59
N ARG A 84 -0.35 3.26 3.09
CA ARG A 84 -1.25 3.35 4.25
C ARG A 84 -2.29 4.43 4.06
N TYR A 85 -3.22 4.51 4.99
CA TYR A 85 -4.34 5.44 4.95
C TYR A 85 -4.03 6.82 5.55
N CYS A 86 -2.96 6.92 6.33
CA CYS A 86 -2.50 8.17 6.93
C CYS A 86 -0.97 8.16 7.11
N ALA A 87 -0.42 9.36 7.30
CA ALA A 87 0.96 9.62 7.67
C ALA A 87 1.00 10.96 8.44
N ASP A 88 2.14 11.26 9.04
CA ASP A 88 2.43 12.52 9.73
C ASP A 88 3.85 13.00 9.35
N ASP A 89 4.28 14.14 9.91
CA ASP A 89 5.59 14.75 9.62
C ASP A 89 6.77 13.87 10.08
N GLU A 90 6.54 12.86 10.92
CA GLU A 90 7.57 11.97 11.44
C GLU A 90 7.65 10.64 10.67
N THR A 91 6.73 10.38 9.74
CA THR A 91 6.59 9.11 9.05
C THR A 91 6.69 9.23 7.53
N LEU A 92 7.08 8.13 6.88
CA LEU A 92 7.38 8.04 5.46
C LEU A 92 6.44 7.08 4.72
N ASP A 93 5.31 6.73 5.33
CA ASP A 93 4.27 5.94 4.71
C ASP A 93 3.63 6.70 3.54
N ILE A 94 3.36 6.01 2.44
CA ILE A 94 2.76 6.59 1.24
C ILE A 94 1.25 6.59 1.41
N VAL A 95 0.67 7.79 1.54
CA VAL A 95 -0.78 7.92 1.75
C VAL A 95 -1.55 7.46 0.51
N PHE A 96 -2.54 6.61 0.74
CA PHE A 96 -3.51 6.12 -0.24
C PHE A 96 -4.93 6.43 0.26
N PRO A 97 -5.87 6.76 -0.64
CA PRO A 97 -7.27 6.91 -0.26
C PRO A 97 -7.78 5.70 0.52
N ASP A 98 -8.36 5.93 1.68
CA ASP A 98 -8.72 4.85 2.58
C ASP A 98 -9.91 4.03 2.07
N TRP A 99 -10.13 2.88 2.72
CA TRP A 99 -11.23 1.98 2.37
C TRP A 99 -12.61 2.65 2.50
N SER A 100 -12.74 3.66 3.38
CA SER A 100 -14.02 4.27 3.76
C SER A 100 -14.67 5.06 2.63
N PHE A 101 -13.88 5.60 1.69
CA PHE A 101 -14.42 6.30 0.53
C PHE A 101 -15.12 5.35 -0.46
N TRP A 102 -14.87 4.04 -0.36
CA TRP A 102 -15.48 3.00 -1.21
C TRP A 102 -16.56 2.20 -0.48
N GLY A 103 -16.48 2.10 0.85
CA GLY A 103 -17.50 1.46 1.68
C GLY A 103 -16.95 0.92 3.01
N TRP A 104 -17.77 0.12 3.68
CA TRP A 104 -17.47 -0.53 4.97
C TRP A 104 -18.02 -1.96 5.00
#